data_AF-A0A7S4IGA2-F1
#
_entry.id   AF-A0A7S4IGA2-F1
#
_cell.length_a   1.000
_cell.length_b   1.000
_cell.length_c   1.000
_cell.angle_alpha   90.00
_cell.angle_beta   90.00
_cell.angle_gamma   90.00
#
_symmetry.space_group_name_H-M   'P 1'
#
loop_
_entity.id
_entity.type
_entity.pdbx_description
1 polymer ?
#
loop_
_entity_poly.entity_id
_entity_poly.type
_entity_poly.pdbx_seq_one_letter_code
_entity_poly.pdbx_strand_id
1 'polypeptide(L)'
;ILAISNSFSMLFSMASSIAVERDWVVVLCNNDSYLLTQTNSVMQRIDLVCKVAAPAVLGFILQVTPLIYVLIGISIWNVVTLVPELYLLIQIYDENQTVLSKKIAVNSSEESDEDENKEIETDLEDSVTEKCDAGQIGPVLKDTLRGWVVYFTHNVVLASLAFVMLFCTILAPGGLFNAYLNIEGIEDWMLGTMTGIAAIIGLIATYIQPILSLRLGTKTTGIAMLWFQFGLLLVSVVCLYKGYLFFFMGFVAVSRFPLWAFDLVERQIMQLSIGETERGIVNSV
;
A
#
# COMPACT_ATOMS: atom_id res chain seq x y z
N ILE A 1 -20.22 8.25 -15.57
CA ILE A 1 -20.20 6.77 -15.62
C ILE A 1 -18.78 6.23 -15.54
N LEU A 2 -17.86 6.56 -16.47
CA LEU A 2 -16.46 6.08 -16.41
C LEU A 2 -15.71 6.51 -15.14
N ALA A 3 -15.84 7.78 -14.72
CA ALA A 3 -15.21 8.26 -13.49
C ALA A 3 -15.72 7.51 -12.24
N ILE A 4 -17.04 7.28 -12.16
CA ILE A 4 -17.66 6.56 -11.04
C ILE A 4 -17.17 5.10 -11.02
N SER A 5 -17.19 4.42 -12.17
CA SER A 5 -16.68 3.05 -12.31
C SER A 5 -15.19 2.95 -11.91
N ASN A 6 -14.38 3.92 -12.34
CA ASN A 6 -12.96 3.97 -11.97
C ASN A 6 -12.76 4.16 -10.46
N SER A 7 -13.54 5.03 -9.82
CA SER A 7 -13.51 5.21 -8.36
C SER A 7 -13.90 3.93 -7.63
N PHE A 8 -14.98 3.25 -8.04
CA PHE A 8 -15.40 1.98 -7.45
C PHE A 8 -14.34 0.88 -7.62
N SER A 9 -13.74 0.78 -8.81
CA SER A 9 -12.66 -0.16 -9.08
C SER A 9 -11.45 0.08 -8.18
N MET A 10 -11.08 1.35 -7.99
CA MET A 10 -9.94 1.71 -7.13
C MET A 10 -10.23 1.43 -5.65
N LEU A 11 -11.45 1.70 -5.18
CA LEU A 11 -11.88 1.37 -3.82
C LEU A 11 -11.85 -0.13 -3.56
N PHE A 12 -12.38 -0.94 -4.48
CA PHE A 12 -12.37 -2.39 -4.33
C PHE A 12 -10.94 -2.96 -4.35
N SER A 13 -10.08 -2.43 -5.23
CA SER A 13 -8.68 -2.81 -5.28
C SER A 13 -7.94 -2.47 -3.99
N MET A 14 -8.17 -1.28 -3.42
CA MET A 14 -7.60 -0.88 -2.13
C MET A 14 -8.11 -1.77 -0.99
N ALA A 15 -9.41 -2.03 -0.94
CA ALA A 15 -10.00 -2.91 0.08
C ALA A 15 -9.42 -4.32 0.00
N SER A 16 -9.26 -4.87 -1.20
CA SER A 16 -8.64 -6.18 -1.43
C SER A 16 -7.18 -6.19 -0.95
N SER A 17 -6.39 -5.16 -1.29
CA SER A 17 -4.99 -5.04 -0.83
C SER A 17 -4.90 -4.96 0.70
N ILE A 18 -5.77 -4.18 1.35
CA ILE A 18 -5.79 -4.08 2.82
C ILE A 18 -6.17 -5.43 3.44
N ALA A 19 -7.23 -6.08 2.95
CA ALA A 19 -7.71 -7.34 3.52
C ALA A 19 -6.73 -8.50 3.32
N VAL A 20 -6.14 -8.64 2.14
CA VAL A 20 -5.27 -9.79 1.83
C VAL A 20 -3.82 -9.47 2.20
N GLU A 21 -3.25 -8.38 1.67
CA GLU A 21 -1.80 -8.12 1.77
C GLU A 21 -1.38 -7.62 3.14
N ARG A 22 -2.21 -6.80 3.79
CA ARG A 22 -1.86 -6.19 5.08
C ARG A 22 -2.36 -7.01 6.26
N ASP A 23 -3.45 -7.74 6.10
CA ASP A 23 -4.11 -8.43 7.20
C ASP A 23 -3.83 -9.93 7.20
N TRP A 24 -4.19 -10.64 6.12
CA TRP A 24 -4.01 -12.09 6.04
C TRP A 24 -2.53 -12.47 6.09
N VAL A 25 -1.64 -11.74 5.41
CA VAL A 25 -0.20 -12.02 5.40
C VAL A 25 0.38 -12.09 6.82
N VAL A 26 -0.05 -11.21 7.72
CA VAL A 26 0.47 -11.18 9.09
C VAL A 26 -0.04 -12.37 9.90
N VAL A 27 -1.32 -12.73 9.73
CA VAL A 27 -1.93 -13.89 10.37
C VAL A 27 -1.27 -15.18 9.89
N LEU A 28 -1.02 -15.31 8.58
CA LEU A 28 -0.36 -16.47 7.98
C LEU A 28 1.10 -16.62 8.42
N CYS A 29 1.79 -15.52 8.71
CA CYS A 29 3.16 -15.55 9.24
C CYS A 29 3.23 -15.83 10.74
N ASN A 30 2.10 -15.93 11.45
CA ASN A 30 2.01 -16.22 12.89
C ASN A 30 2.98 -15.36 13.75
N ASN A 31 3.04 -14.06 13.47
CA ASN A 31 3.95 -13.08 14.10
C ASN A 31 5.46 -13.37 13.95
N ASP A 32 5.89 -14.27 13.07
CA ASP A 32 7.31 -14.43 12.73
C ASP A 32 7.79 -13.24 11.89
N SER A 33 8.63 -12.41 12.50
CA SER A 33 9.20 -11.22 11.87
C SER A 33 10.07 -11.54 10.64
N TYR A 34 10.73 -12.71 10.60
CA TYR A 34 11.57 -13.09 9.46
C TYR A 34 10.71 -13.45 8.25
N LEU A 35 9.73 -14.34 8.43
CA LEU A 35 8.80 -14.74 7.37
C LEU A 35 7.97 -13.57 6.86
N LEU A 36 7.52 -12.69 7.76
CA LEU A 36 6.78 -11.49 7.38
C LEU A 36 7.61 -10.55 6.50
N THR A 37 8.86 -10.29 6.89
CA THR A 37 9.79 -9.45 6.10
C THR A 37 10.03 -10.07 4.72
N GLN A 38 10.21 -11.39 4.65
CA GLN A 38 10.43 -12.10 3.40
C GLN A 38 9.20 -12.01 2.49
N THR A 39 8.02 -12.33 3.01
CA THR A 39 6.76 -12.29 2.26
C THR A 39 6.45 -10.89 1.74
N ASN A 40 6.57 -9.86 2.58
CA ASN A 40 6.40 -8.46 2.15
C ASN A 40 7.35 -8.08 1.02
N SER A 41 8.63 -8.47 1.13
CA SER A 41 9.62 -8.15 0.11
C SER A 41 9.30 -8.84 -1.22
N VAL A 42 8.79 -10.08 -1.20
CA VAL A 42 8.38 -10.81 -2.41
C VAL A 42 7.13 -10.17 -3.03
N MET A 43 6.14 -9.83 -2.23
CA MET A 43 4.91 -9.19 -2.71
C MET A 43 5.19 -7.85 -3.38
N GLN A 44 6.05 -7.02 -2.76
CA GLN A 44 6.44 -5.74 -3.32
C GLN A 44 7.33 -5.88 -4.57
N ARG A 45 8.16 -6.93 -4.67
CA ARG A 45 8.90 -7.23 -5.90
C ARG A 45 7.96 -7.52 -7.05
N ILE A 46 6.91 -8.32 -6.82
CA ILE A 46 5.92 -8.64 -7.85
C ILE A 46 5.22 -7.36 -8.31
N ASP A 47 4.72 -6.53 -7.38
CA ASP A 47 4.08 -5.24 -7.71
C ASP A 47 5.01 -4.33 -8.53
N LEU A 48 6.26 -4.19 -8.12
CA LEU A 48 7.21 -3.33 -8.82
C LEU A 48 7.57 -3.86 -10.22
N VAL A 49 7.75 -5.17 -10.36
CA VAL A 49 7.98 -5.80 -11.66
C VAL A 49 6.77 -5.57 -12.58
N CYS A 50 5.56 -5.76 -12.08
CA CYS A 50 4.33 -5.50 -12.83
C CYS A 50 4.20 -4.02 -13.22
N LYS A 51 4.51 -3.09 -12.33
CA LYS A 51 4.48 -1.64 -12.61
C LYS A 51 5.45 -1.22 -13.71
N VAL A 52 6.60 -1.89 -13.82
CA VAL A 52 7.59 -1.61 -14.87
C VAL A 52 7.28 -2.36 -16.17
N ALA A 53 6.89 -3.63 -16.06
CA ALA A 53 6.66 -4.50 -17.21
C ALA A 53 5.34 -4.18 -17.94
N ALA A 54 4.27 -3.84 -17.21
CA ALA A 54 2.95 -3.66 -17.81
C ALA A 54 2.92 -2.53 -18.86
N PRO A 55 3.46 -1.31 -18.61
CA PRO A 55 3.51 -0.26 -19.64
C PRO A 55 4.38 -0.65 -20.84
N ALA A 56 5.49 -1.36 -20.62
CA ALA A 56 6.38 -1.79 -21.70
C ALA A 56 5.74 -2.83 -22.62
N VAL A 57 5.13 -3.87 -22.03
CA VAL A 57 4.40 -4.92 -22.76
C VAL A 57 3.21 -4.32 -23.50
N LEU A 58 2.43 -3.46 -22.82
CA LEU A 58 1.28 -2.80 -23.44
C LEU A 58 1.70 -1.88 -24.61
N GLY A 59 2.78 -1.11 -24.45
CA GLY A 59 3.32 -0.26 -25.50
C GLY A 59 3.74 -1.05 -26.74
N PHE A 60 4.37 -2.22 -26.55
CA PHE A 60 4.73 -3.11 -27.65
C PHE A 60 3.48 -3.69 -28.35
N ILE A 61 2.49 -4.16 -27.59
CA ILE A 61 1.25 -4.73 -28.15
C ILE A 61 0.48 -3.68 -28.97
N LEU A 62 0.39 -2.44 -28.49
CA LEU A 62 -0.29 -1.33 -29.17
C LEU A 62 0.39 -0.93 -30.48
N GLN A 63 1.68 -1.24 -30.66
CA GLN A 63 2.38 -0.96 -31.92
C GLN A 63 1.92 -1.88 -33.05
N VAL A 64 1.52 -3.11 -32.71
CA VAL A 64 1.22 -4.17 -33.69
C VAL A 64 -0.30 -4.40 -33.84
N THR A 65 -1.07 -4.09 -32.80
CA THR A 65 -2.50 -4.44 -32.71
C THR A 65 -3.36 -3.20 -32.56
N PRO A 66 -4.48 -3.06 -33.28
CA PRO A 66 -5.36 -1.90 -33.11
C PRO A 66 -6.06 -1.94 -31.74
N LEU A 67 -6.30 -0.75 -31.19
CA LEU A 67 -6.70 -0.51 -29.80
C LEU A 67 -7.90 -1.37 -29.33
N ILE A 68 -8.89 -1.57 -30.19
CA ILE A 68 -10.11 -2.30 -29.84
C ILE A 68 -9.83 -3.76 -29.44
N TYR A 69 -8.95 -4.46 -30.16
CA TYR A 69 -8.60 -5.85 -29.83
C TYR A 69 -7.75 -5.93 -28.56
N VAL A 70 -6.91 -4.93 -28.31
CA VAL A 70 -6.10 -4.85 -27.09
C VAL A 70 -7.00 -4.68 -25.86
N LEU A 71 -7.99 -3.79 -25.93
CA LEU A 71 -8.95 -3.58 -24.83
C LEU A 71 -9.78 -4.83 -24.52
N ILE A 72 -10.30 -5.50 -25.57
CA ILE A 72 -11.05 -6.74 -25.39
C ILE A 72 -10.14 -7.83 -24.81
N GLY A 73 -8.92 -7.95 -25.30
CA GLY A 73 -7.94 -8.93 -24.81
C GLY A 73 -7.61 -8.73 -23.33
N ILE A 74 -7.32 -7.50 -22.90
CA ILE A 74 -7.04 -7.18 -21.49
C ILE A 74 -8.27 -7.42 -20.61
N SER A 75 -9.46 -7.06 -21.09
CA SER A 75 -10.70 -7.31 -20.35
C SER A 75 -10.93 -8.81 -20.11
N ILE A 76 -10.72 -9.63 -21.13
CA ILE A 76 -10.82 -11.09 -21.01
C ILE A 76 -9.74 -11.62 -20.08
N TRP A 77 -8.50 -11.16 -20.23
CA TRP A 77 -7.37 -11.56 -19.39
C TRP A 77 -7.63 -11.29 -17.90
N ASN A 78 -8.20 -10.14 -17.55
CA ASN A 78 -8.56 -9.80 -16.18
C ASN A 78 -9.61 -10.77 -15.60
N VAL A 79 -10.65 -11.10 -16.37
CA VAL A 79 -11.69 -12.06 -15.93
C VAL A 79 -11.11 -13.47 -15.78
N VAL A 80 -10.25 -13.89 -16.70
CA VAL A 80 -9.60 -15.21 -16.64
C VAL A 80 -8.66 -15.30 -15.44
N THR A 81 -7.96 -14.23 -15.09
CA THR A 81 -7.03 -14.19 -13.94
C THR A 81 -7.75 -14.24 -12.59
N LEU A 82 -8.99 -13.76 -12.52
CA LEU A 82 -9.80 -13.80 -11.30
C LEU A 82 -10.14 -15.23 -10.83
N VAL A 83 -10.29 -16.18 -11.76
CA VAL A 83 -10.61 -17.58 -11.43
C VAL A 83 -9.52 -18.27 -10.60
N PRO A 84 -8.24 -18.31 -11.03
CA PRO A 84 -7.17 -18.90 -10.22
C PRO A 84 -6.89 -18.09 -8.95
N GLU A 85 -7.05 -16.76 -8.97
CA GLU A 85 -6.91 -15.92 -7.78
C GLU A 85 -7.90 -16.33 -6.68
N LEU A 86 -9.20 -16.43 -7.01
CA LEU A 86 -10.23 -16.86 -6.07
C LEU A 86 -10.02 -18.30 -5.60
N TYR A 87 -9.63 -19.20 -6.50
CA TYR A 87 -9.33 -20.58 -6.13
C TYR A 87 -8.22 -20.67 -5.08
N LEU A 88 -7.11 -19.94 -5.29
CA LEU A 88 -5.99 -19.91 -4.35
C LEU A 88 -6.36 -19.24 -3.02
N LEU A 89 -7.14 -18.16 -3.05
CA LEU A 89 -7.61 -17.49 -1.82
C LEU A 89 -8.52 -18.40 -0.98
N ILE A 90 -9.44 -19.14 -1.63
CA ILE A 90 -10.30 -20.11 -0.95
C ILE A 90 -9.46 -21.24 -0.37
N GLN A 91 -8.48 -21.76 -1.13
CA GLN A 91 -7.59 -22.80 -0.63
C GLN A 91 -6.80 -22.34 0.61
N ILE A 92 -6.23 -21.14 0.57
CA ILE A 92 -5.50 -20.55 1.72
C ILE A 92 -6.43 -20.37 2.93
N TYR A 93 -7.67 -19.96 2.69
CA TYR A 93 -8.67 -19.78 3.74
C TYR A 93 -9.04 -21.11 4.41
N ASP A 94 -9.32 -22.15 3.61
CA ASP A 94 -9.69 -23.48 4.12
C ASP A 94 -8.53 -24.13 4.91
N GLU A 95 -7.30 -24.00 4.43
CA GLU A 95 -6.11 -24.53 5.12
C GLU A 95 -5.83 -23.83 6.46
N ASN A 96 -6.20 -22.56 6.59
CA ASN A 96 -5.91 -21.73 7.78
C ASN A 96 -7.17 -21.30 8.55
N GLN A 97 -8.29 -22.02 8.36
CA GLN A 97 -9.60 -21.67 8.88
C GLN A 97 -9.58 -21.44 10.40
N THR A 98 -8.80 -22.22 11.16
CA THR A 98 -8.72 -22.11 12.62
C THR A 98 -8.08 -20.82 13.13
N VAL A 99 -7.21 -20.19 12.34
CA VAL A 99 -6.53 -18.93 12.68
C VAL A 99 -7.33 -17.73 12.16
N LEU A 100 -7.91 -17.84 10.96
CA LEU A 100 -8.69 -16.76 10.34
C LEU A 100 -10.11 -16.64 10.90
N SER A 101 -10.77 -17.75 11.28
CA SER A 101 -12.14 -17.71 11.86
C SER A 101 -12.20 -17.17 13.28
N LYS A 102 -11.12 -17.30 14.07
CA LYS A 102 -11.02 -16.67 15.40
C LYS A 102 -11.20 -15.17 15.33
N LYS A 103 -10.75 -14.54 14.25
CA LYS A 103 -10.93 -13.11 14.03
C LYS A 103 -12.39 -12.71 13.82
N ILE A 104 -13.17 -13.54 13.15
CA ILE A 104 -14.61 -13.31 12.93
C ILE A 104 -15.39 -13.50 14.24
N ALA A 105 -15.00 -14.48 15.06
CA ALA A 105 -15.64 -14.78 16.34
C ALA A 105 -15.32 -13.75 17.45
N VAL A 106 -14.11 -13.19 17.48
CA VAL A 106 -13.72 -12.14 18.45
C VAL A 106 -14.41 -10.81 18.13
N ASN A 107 -14.49 -10.42 16.85
CA ASN A 107 -15.22 -9.21 16.46
C ASN A 107 -16.73 -9.28 16.77
N SER A 108 -17.31 -10.49 16.86
CA SER A 108 -18.72 -10.69 17.23
C SER A 108 -18.97 -10.81 18.73
N SER A 109 -17.93 -10.97 19.55
CA SER A 109 -18.03 -10.99 21.03
C SER A 109 -17.73 -9.64 21.65
N GLU A 110 -16.90 -8.80 21.02
CA GLU A 110 -16.68 -7.42 21.46
C GLU A 110 -17.88 -6.48 21.18
N GLU A 111 -18.76 -6.83 20.23
CA GLU A 111 -20.04 -6.10 20.03
C GLU A 111 -21.11 -6.41 21.09
N SER A 112 -20.97 -7.50 21.86
CA SER A 112 -21.95 -7.89 22.89
C SER A 112 -21.61 -7.44 24.31
N ASP A 113 -20.36 -7.08 24.60
CA ASP A 113 -19.89 -6.90 25.98
C ASP A 113 -19.83 -5.43 26.48
N GLU A 114 -20.14 -4.42 25.64
CA GLU A 114 -20.14 -3.00 26.06
C GLU A 114 -21.52 -2.45 26.51
N ASP A 115 -22.63 -3.20 26.37
CA ASP A 115 -23.99 -2.68 26.65
C ASP A 115 -24.66 -3.19 27.94
N GLU A 116 -23.99 -3.96 28.80
CA GLU A 116 -24.66 -4.63 29.93
C GLU A 116 -24.58 -3.93 31.31
N ASN A 117 -24.33 -2.62 31.39
CA ASN A 117 -24.43 -1.91 32.68
C ASN A 117 -25.14 -0.56 32.60
N LYS A 118 -26.48 -0.59 32.55
CA LYS A 118 -27.43 0.35 33.22
C LYS A 118 -28.89 -0.11 33.10
N GLU A 119 -29.29 -0.99 34.01
CA GLU A 119 -30.54 -0.99 34.81
C GLU A 119 -31.85 -0.35 34.25
N ILE A 120 -32.85 -1.21 33.98
CA ILE A 120 -34.20 -1.31 34.62
C ILE A 120 -35.33 -1.67 33.63
N GLU A 121 -36.01 -2.77 33.97
CA GLU A 121 -37.24 -3.41 33.47
C GLU A 121 -38.28 -2.52 32.76
N THR A 122 -38.78 -2.97 31.60
CA THR A 122 -40.21 -3.31 31.44
C THR A 122 -40.41 -4.25 30.25
N ASP A 123 -41.19 -5.32 30.47
CA ASP A 123 -41.56 -6.38 29.54
C ASP A 123 -42.32 -5.89 28.28
N LEU A 124 -42.11 -6.58 27.15
CA LEU A 124 -43.12 -7.20 26.26
C LEU A 124 -42.76 -7.15 24.76
N GLU A 125 -42.68 -8.36 24.18
CA GLU A 125 -43.07 -8.79 22.83
C GLU A 125 -42.31 -8.31 21.58
N ASP A 126 -41.64 -9.31 20.99
CA ASP A 126 -41.72 -9.78 19.61
C ASP A 126 -41.46 -8.82 18.42
N SER A 127 -40.58 -9.34 17.57
CA SER A 127 -40.70 -9.48 16.11
C SER A 127 -39.64 -8.76 15.28
N VAL A 128 -38.80 -9.63 14.70
CA VAL A 128 -38.07 -9.51 13.44
C VAL A 128 -38.78 -8.55 12.48
N THR A 129 -38.19 -7.37 12.24
CA THR A 129 -38.36 -6.67 10.97
C THR A 129 -37.08 -5.91 10.61
N GLU A 130 -36.41 -6.47 9.61
CA GLU A 130 -35.42 -5.82 8.75
C GLU A 130 -36.01 -4.53 8.18
N LYS A 131 -35.43 -3.38 8.52
CA LYS A 131 -35.68 -2.10 7.86
C LYS A 131 -34.35 -1.43 7.53
N CYS A 132 -34.04 -1.37 6.25
CA CYS A 132 -33.05 -0.45 5.70
C CYS A 132 -33.55 0.98 5.86
N ASP A 133 -33.16 1.65 6.95
CA ASP A 133 -33.50 3.05 7.21
C ASP A 133 -32.36 3.99 6.79
N ALA A 134 -32.75 5.03 6.06
CA ALA A 134 -31.90 6.10 5.50
C ALA A 134 -31.27 7.04 6.56
N GLY A 135 -31.05 6.55 7.79
CA GLY A 135 -30.35 7.21 8.90
C GLY A 135 -28.91 6.73 9.11
N GLN A 136 -28.43 5.81 8.27
CA GLN A 136 -27.16 5.07 8.41
C GLN A 136 -25.86 5.87 8.26
N ILE A 137 -25.91 7.17 7.96
CA ILE A 137 -24.70 8.00 7.85
C ILE A 137 -24.16 8.36 9.24
N GLY A 138 -25.04 8.58 10.23
CA GLY A 138 -24.64 8.91 11.61
C GLY A 138 -23.74 7.87 12.27
N PRO A 139 -24.12 6.58 12.31
CA PRO A 139 -23.29 5.52 12.90
C PRO A 139 -21.99 5.31 12.10
N VAL A 140 -22.06 5.24 10.77
CA VAL A 140 -20.87 5.03 9.92
C VAL A 140 -19.84 6.16 10.09
N LEU A 141 -20.29 7.41 10.20
CA LEU A 141 -19.40 8.54 10.43
C LEU A 141 -18.77 8.49 11.83
N LYS A 142 -19.55 8.08 12.84
CA LYS A 142 -19.06 7.90 14.21
C LYS A 142 -17.99 6.79 14.28
N ASP A 143 -18.21 5.69 13.58
CA ASP A 143 -17.26 4.57 13.52
C ASP A 143 -15.99 4.95 12.75
N THR A 144 -16.13 5.72 11.67
CA THR A 144 -14.98 6.28 10.94
C THR A 144 -14.18 7.23 11.83
N LEU A 145 -14.84 8.14 12.54
CA LEU A 145 -14.20 9.06 13.47
C LEU A 145 -13.50 8.32 14.62
N ARG A 146 -14.12 7.25 15.14
CA ARG A 146 -13.49 6.36 16.13
C ARG A 146 -12.19 5.78 15.56
N GLY A 147 -12.20 5.29 14.33
CA GLY A 147 -11.01 4.77 13.66
C GLY A 147 -9.88 5.79 13.55
N TRP A 148 -10.20 7.03 13.15
CA TRP A 148 -9.23 8.13 13.13
C TRP A 148 -8.65 8.44 14.52
N VAL A 149 -9.48 8.46 15.56
CA VAL A 149 -9.03 8.70 16.94
C VAL A 149 -8.11 7.57 17.43
N VAL A 150 -8.48 6.31 17.18
CA VAL A 150 -7.64 5.14 17.51
C VAL A 150 -6.31 5.23 16.78
N TYR A 151 -6.34 5.52 15.47
CA TYR A 151 -5.14 5.71 14.66
C TYR A 151 -4.24 6.78 15.29
N PHE A 152 -4.74 8.00 15.53
CA PHE A 152 -3.94 9.12 16.06
C PHE A 152 -3.39 8.88 17.47
N THR A 153 -3.97 7.96 18.23
CA THR A 153 -3.49 7.60 19.57
C THR A 153 -2.35 6.58 19.51
N HIS A 154 -2.23 5.83 18.42
CA HIS A 154 -1.28 4.73 18.30
C HIS A 154 0.16 5.22 18.04
N ASN A 155 1.15 4.50 18.58
CA ASN A 155 2.58 4.85 18.44
C ASN A 155 3.13 4.76 16.99
N VAL A 156 2.32 4.30 16.04
CA VAL A 156 2.72 4.13 14.62
C VAL A 156 2.50 5.39 13.78
N VAL A 157 1.72 6.36 14.29
CA VAL A 157 1.35 7.60 13.58
C VAL A 157 2.57 8.38 13.12
N LEU A 158 3.65 8.39 13.91
CA LEU A 158 4.86 9.09 13.51
C LEU A 158 5.54 8.43 12.31
N ALA A 159 5.52 7.10 12.22
CA ALA A 159 6.12 6.37 11.11
C ALA A 159 5.32 6.59 9.81
N SER A 160 3.99 6.51 9.90
CA SER A 160 3.09 6.74 8.76
C SER A 160 3.07 8.22 8.34
N LEU A 161 3.13 9.17 9.28
CA LEU A 161 3.27 10.60 8.95
C LEU A 161 4.59 10.88 8.23
N ALA A 162 5.70 10.28 8.69
CA ALA A 162 6.99 10.39 8.01
C ALA A 162 6.92 9.82 6.59
N PHE A 163 6.22 8.71 6.40
CA PHE A 163 5.95 8.13 5.08
C PHE A 163 5.16 9.07 4.18
N VAL A 164 4.03 9.61 4.63
CA VAL A 164 3.23 10.57 3.85
C VAL A 164 4.06 11.80 3.45
N MET A 165 4.85 12.33 4.38
CA MET A 165 5.74 13.47 4.10
C MET A 165 6.81 13.15 3.06
N LEU A 166 7.27 11.89 2.98
CA LEU A 166 8.21 11.44 1.96
C LEU A 166 7.58 11.49 0.55
N PHE A 167 6.28 11.18 0.44
CA PHE A 167 5.53 11.30 -0.82
C PHE A 167 5.14 12.73 -1.18
N CYS A 168 5.13 13.65 -0.23
CA CYS A 168 5.00 15.11 -0.47
C CYS A 168 6.29 15.74 -1.03
N THR A 169 6.97 15.06 -1.95
CA THR A 169 8.17 15.58 -2.60
C THR A 169 7.92 15.88 -4.08
N ILE A 170 8.45 17.01 -4.54
CA ILE A 170 8.43 17.41 -5.95
C ILE A 170 9.62 16.76 -6.70
N LEU A 171 10.65 16.32 -5.98
CA LEU A 171 11.87 15.72 -6.54
C LEU A 171 11.69 14.22 -6.80
N ALA A 172 10.60 13.88 -7.48
CA ALA A 172 10.22 12.53 -7.83
C ALA A 172 9.89 12.49 -9.33
N PRO A 173 10.49 11.56 -10.11
CA PRO A 173 10.08 11.28 -11.47
C PRO A 173 8.55 11.15 -11.57
N GLY A 174 7.93 12.13 -12.22
CA GLY A 174 6.50 12.40 -12.19
C GLY A 174 6.18 13.62 -13.04
N GLY A 175 4.89 13.94 -13.21
CA GLY A 175 4.44 14.95 -14.18
C GLY A 175 5.10 16.33 -14.02
N LEU A 176 5.12 16.87 -12.80
CA LEU A 176 5.69 18.20 -12.52
C LEU A 176 7.22 18.23 -12.72
N PHE A 177 7.92 17.23 -12.22
CA PHE A 177 9.38 17.10 -12.35
C PHE A 177 9.81 16.98 -13.82
N ASN A 178 9.13 16.10 -14.57
CA ASN A 178 9.43 15.89 -15.99
C ASN A 178 9.09 17.14 -16.82
N ALA A 179 7.99 17.84 -16.51
CA ALA A 179 7.64 19.08 -17.19
C ALA A 179 8.69 20.18 -16.97
N TYR A 180 9.19 20.34 -15.74
CA TYR A 180 10.26 21.28 -15.45
C TYR A 180 11.53 20.96 -16.25
N LEU A 181 11.96 19.69 -16.26
CA LEU A 181 13.16 19.29 -17.00
C LEU A 181 13.00 19.45 -18.52
N ASN A 182 11.81 19.20 -19.07
CA ASN A 182 11.53 19.43 -20.48
C ASN A 182 11.62 20.93 -20.83
N ILE A 183 11.13 21.82 -19.95
CA ILE A 183 11.29 23.28 -20.10
C ILE A 183 12.76 23.70 -20.06
N GLU A 184 13.58 23.07 -19.20
CA GLU A 184 15.04 23.27 -19.15
C GLU A 184 15.80 22.65 -20.34
N GLY A 185 15.09 22.05 -21.31
CA GLY A 185 15.66 21.54 -22.56
C GLY A 185 16.15 20.10 -22.48
N ILE A 186 15.72 19.32 -21.49
CA ILE A 186 16.03 17.89 -21.42
C ILE A 186 15.13 17.09 -22.36
N GLU A 187 15.77 16.29 -23.20
CA GLU A 187 15.09 15.43 -24.17
C GLU A 187 14.31 14.28 -23.49
N ASP A 188 13.14 13.95 -24.04
CA ASP A 188 12.22 12.98 -23.44
C ASP A 188 12.79 11.56 -23.33
N TRP A 189 13.65 11.14 -24.27
CA TRP A 189 14.30 9.84 -24.18
C TRP A 189 15.22 9.76 -22.95
N MET A 190 15.85 10.88 -22.57
CA MET A 190 16.71 10.92 -21.40
C MET A 190 15.89 10.83 -20.12
N LEU A 191 14.74 11.52 -20.04
CA LEU A 191 13.79 11.36 -18.93
C LEU A 191 13.30 9.92 -18.82
N GLY A 192 13.01 9.27 -19.95
CA GLY A 192 12.62 7.86 -20.01
C GLY A 192 13.71 6.93 -19.45
N THR A 193 14.96 7.10 -19.89
CA THR A 193 16.07 6.27 -19.40
C THR A 193 16.30 6.45 -17.90
N MET A 194 16.24 7.68 -17.40
CA MET A 194 16.46 7.97 -15.98
C MET A 194 15.33 7.44 -15.11
N THR A 195 14.10 7.49 -15.59
CA THR A 195 12.95 6.86 -14.93
C THR A 195 13.12 5.34 -14.87
N GLY A 196 13.59 4.72 -15.95
CA GLY A 196 13.92 3.30 -15.98
C GLY A 196 15.02 2.92 -14.98
N ILE A 197 16.09 3.70 -14.91
CA ILE A 197 17.17 3.51 -13.91
C ILE A 197 16.60 3.64 -12.49
N ALA A 198 15.79 4.66 -12.22
CA ALA A 198 15.15 4.85 -10.91
C ALA A 198 14.29 3.63 -10.51
N ALA A 199 13.58 3.02 -11.46
CA ALA A 199 12.78 1.83 -11.22
C ALA A 199 13.65 0.60 -10.89
N ILE A 200 14.76 0.41 -11.60
CA ILE A 200 15.73 -0.66 -11.30
C ILE A 200 16.33 -0.46 -9.90
N ILE A 201 16.68 0.78 -9.54
CA ILE A 201 17.20 1.12 -8.21
C ILE A 201 16.16 0.81 -7.12
N GLY A 202 14.89 1.16 -7.35
CA GLY A 202 13.79 0.79 -6.46
C GLY A 202 13.65 -0.73 -6.31
N LEU A 203 13.83 -1.49 -7.40
CA LEU A 203 13.81 -2.96 -7.36
C LEU A 203 14.96 -3.52 -6.52
N ILE A 204 16.16 -2.99 -6.68
CA ILE A 204 17.32 -3.37 -5.86
C ILE A 204 17.05 -3.12 -4.37
N ALA A 205 16.35 -2.04 -4.03
CA ALA A 205 15.96 -1.76 -2.64
C ALA A 205 15.15 -2.89 -2.02
N THR A 206 14.26 -3.54 -2.77
CA THR A 206 13.45 -4.67 -2.28
C THR A 206 14.26 -5.93 -1.96
N TYR A 207 15.47 -6.06 -2.52
CA TYR A 207 16.40 -7.16 -2.18
C TYR A 207 17.27 -6.81 -0.98
N ILE A 208 17.72 -5.55 -0.90
CA ILE A 208 18.65 -5.12 0.15
C ILE A 208 17.94 -4.83 1.46
N GLN A 209 16.71 -4.29 1.42
CA GLN A 209 15.93 -3.97 2.61
C GLN A 209 15.77 -5.13 3.60
N PRO A 210 15.32 -6.36 3.20
CA PRO A 210 15.16 -7.45 4.15
C PRO A 210 16.49 -7.86 4.79
N ILE A 211 17.59 -7.80 4.04
CA ILE A 211 18.93 -8.09 4.57
C ILE A 211 19.32 -7.05 5.64
N LEU A 212 18.99 -5.78 5.38
CA LEU A 212 19.33 -4.68 6.26
C LEU A 212 18.49 -4.68 7.55
N SER A 213 17.19 -4.94 7.43
CA SER A 213 16.28 -5.02 8.59
C SER A 213 16.62 -6.20 9.50
N LEU A 214 17.09 -7.32 8.95
CA LEU A 214 17.55 -8.47 9.75
C LEU A 214 18.84 -8.20 10.51
N ARG A 215 19.73 -7.35 10.00
CA ARG A 215 21.01 -7.05 10.65
C ARG A 215 20.96 -5.88 11.62
N LEU A 216 20.26 -4.80 11.27
CA LEU A 216 20.24 -3.55 12.05
C LEU A 216 18.95 -3.39 12.88
N GLY A 217 17.95 -4.23 12.63
CA GLY A 217 16.60 -4.07 13.15
C GLY A 217 15.76 -3.11 12.30
N THR A 218 14.45 -3.34 12.27
CA THR A 218 13.48 -2.61 11.44
C THR A 218 13.47 -1.11 11.73
N LYS A 219 13.44 -0.71 13.00
CA LYS A 219 13.41 0.72 13.41
C LYS A 219 14.67 1.48 13.00
N THR A 220 15.85 0.92 13.30
CA THR A 220 17.14 1.53 12.95
C THR A 220 17.29 1.66 11.44
N THR A 221 16.87 0.63 10.70
CA THR A 221 16.89 0.63 9.24
C THR A 221 16.02 1.75 8.67
N GLY A 222 14.81 1.95 9.20
CA GLY A 222 13.92 3.03 8.77
C GLY A 222 14.53 4.41 8.96
N ILE A 223 15.08 4.69 10.15
CA ILE A 223 15.74 5.97 10.45
C ILE A 223 16.96 6.18 9.54
N ALA A 224 17.78 5.14 9.33
CA ALA A 224 18.93 5.22 8.44
C ALA A 224 18.53 5.51 6.98
N MET A 225 17.47 4.88 6.46
CA MET A 225 16.97 5.15 5.12
C MET A 225 16.44 6.58 4.98
N LEU A 226 15.76 7.12 6.00
CA LEU A 226 15.30 8.51 5.98
C LEU A 226 16.45 9.51 5.93
N TRP A 227 17.49 9.33 6.74
CA TRP A 227 18.68 10.18 6.70
C TRP A 227 19.41 10.07 5.36
N PHE A 228 19.48 8.87 4.79
CA PHE A 228 20.10 8.64 3.49
C PHE A 228 19.30 9.31 2.35
N GLN A 229 17.97 9.22 2.39
CA GLN A 229 17.06 9.94 1.49
C GLN A 229 17.31 11.45 1.55
N PHE A 230 17.31 12.00 2.77
CA PHE A 230 17.49 13.44 3.00
C PHE A 230 18.84 13.92 2.45
N GLY A 231 19.92 13.20 2.75
CA GLY A 231 21.26 13.52 2.25
C GLY A 231 21.34 13.53 0.71
N LEU A 232 20.78 12.50 0.05
CA LEU A 232 20.77 12.42 -1.41
C LEU A 232 19.98 13.56 -2.06
N LEU A 233 18.82 13.89 -1.51
CA LEU A 233 18.00 15.00 -2.02
C LEU A 233 18.66 16.35 -1.77
N LEU A 234 19.35 16.55 -0.64
CA LEU A 234 20.10 17.77 -0.38
C LEU A 234 21.22 17.97 -1.40
N VAL A 235 22.00 16.91 -1.68
CA VAL A 235 23.04 16.95 -2.73
C VAL A 235 22.43 17.24 -4.09
N SER A 236 21.29 16.62 -4.40
CA SER A 236 20.54 16.87 -5.64
C SER A 236 20.19 18.36 -5.79
N VAL A 237 19.59 18.98 -4.77
CA VAL A 237 19.24 20.42 -4.79
C VAL A 237 20.47 21.31 -4.95
N VAL A 238 21.61 20.96 -4.33
CA VAL A 238 22.87 21.69 -4.53
C VAL A 238 23.35 21.58 -5.97
N CYS A 239 23.26 20.40 -6.60
CA CYS A 239 23.58 20.23 -8.02
C CYS A 239 22.66 21.08 -8.92
N LEU A 240 21.35 21.13 -8.62
CA LEU A 240 20.41 21.97 -9.36
C LEU A 240 20.79 23.45 -9.27
N TYR A 241 21.08 23.95 -8.06
CA TYR A 241 21.48 25.34 -7.85
C TYR A 241 22.78 25.71 -8.58
N LYS A 242 23.70 24.75 -8.76
CA LYS A 242 24.94 24.95 -9.51
C LYS A 242 24.79 24.76 -11.03
N GLY A 243 23.60 24.41 -11.52
CA GLY A 243 23.33 24.15 -12.94
C GLY A 243 23.78 22.77 -13.44
N TYR A 244 24.12 21.85 -12.53
CA TYR A 244 24.54 20.48 -12.87
C TYR A 244 23.33 19.56 -13.03
N LEU A 245 22.53 19.79 -14.07
CA LEU A 245 21.22 19.17 -14.26
C LEU A 245 21.26 17.63 -14.39
N PHE A 246 22.29 17.08 -15.03
CA PHE A 246 22.50 15.62 -15.13
C PHE A 246 22.77 14.98 -13.76
N PHE A 247 23.60 15.61 -12.93
CA PHE A 247 23.89 15.13 -11.58
C PHE A 247 22.68 15.28 -10.67
N PHE A 248 21.94 16.39 -10.78
CA PHE A 248 20.66 16.58 -10.11
C PHE A 248 19.72 15.38 -10.36
N MET A 249 19.49 15.06 -11.63
CA MET A 249 18.63 13.93 -12.04
C MET A 249 19.19 12.57 -11.59
N GLY A 250 20.50 12.38 -11.64
CA GLY A 250 21.16 11.17 -11.14
C GLY A 250 20.94 10.96 -9.64
N PHE A 251 21.13 11.98 -8.81
CA PHE A 251 20.86 11.90 -7.37
C PHE A 251 19.38 11.70 -7.07
N VAL A 252 18.47 12.30 -7.84
CA VAL A 252 17.03 12.00 -7.75
C VAL A 252 16.75 10.53 -8.06
N ALA A 253 17.36 9.96 -9.11
CA ALA A 253 17.18 8.55 -9.45
C ALA A 253 17.70 7.62 -8.34
N VAL A 254 18.89 7.91 -7.78
CA VAL A 254 19.48 7.14 -6.66
C VAL A 254 18.65 7.26 -5.40
N SER A 255 18.00 8.41 -5.16
CA SER A 255 17.09 8.59 -4.03
C SER A 255 15.88 7.65 -4.05
N ARG A 256 15.61 6.93 -5.15
CA ARG A 256 14.60 5.86 -5.14
C ARG A 256 14.98 4.69 -4.26
N PHE A 257 16.26 4.44 -4.03
CA PHE A 257 16.69 3.35 -3.16
C PHE A 257 16.17 3.51 -1.71
N PRO A 258 16.53 4.56 -0.97
CA PRO A 258 16.05 4.72 0.41
C PRO A 258 14.54 4.90 0.51
N LEU A 259 13.90 5.54 -0.47
CA LEU A 259 12.44 5.69 -0.52
C LEU A 259 11.71 4.35 -0.55
N TRP A 260 12.09 3.45 -1.45
CA TRP A 260 11.47 2.11 -1.56
C TRP A 260 11.85 1.20 -0.39
N ALA A 261 13.07 1.33 0.14
CA ALA A 261 13.47 0.62 1.34
C ALA A 261 12.69 1.09 2.58
N PHE A 262 12.42 2.39 2.70
CA PHE A 262 11.62 2.93 3.81
C PHE A 262 10.14 2.53 3.71
N ASP A 263 9.55 2.49 2.51
CA ASP A 263 8.18 1.95 2.30
C ASP A 263 8.03 0.53 2.86
N LEU A 264 8.97 -0.36 2.54
CA LEU A 264 8.99 -1.73 3.09
C LEU A 264 9.11 -1.76 4.63
N VAL A 265 9.95 -0.88 5.18
CA VAL A 265 10.12 -0.77 6.64
C VAL A 265 8.85 -0.25 7.31
N GLU A 266 8.20 0.75 6.74
CA GLU A 266 6.95 1.30 7.27
C GLU A 266 5.85 0.23 7.28
N ARG A 267 5.67 -0.49 6.17
CA ARG A 267 4.70 -1.59 6.09
C ARG A 267 4.95 -2.64 7.17
N GLN A 268 6.22 -3.00 7.37
CA GLN A 268 6.60 -3.95 8.42
C GLN A 268 6.33 -3.40 9.83
N ILE A 269 6.59 -2.11 10.08
CA ILE A 269 6.28 -1.47 11.36
C ILE A 269 4.77 -1.49 11.61
N MET A 270 3.96 -1.16 10.62
CA MET A 270 2.50 -1.17 10.71
C MET A 270 1.99 -2.58 11.03
N GLN A 271 2.45 -3.58 10.29
CA GLN A 271 2.02 -4.97 10.49
C GLN A 271 2.43 -5.56 11.85
N LEU A 272 3.62 -5.25 12.35
CA LEU A 272 4.13 -5.79 13.62
C LEU A 272 3.65 -5.02 14.86
N SER A 273 3.34 -3.72 14.71
CA SER A 273 3.01 -2.88 15.86
C SER A 273 1.51 -2.87 16.17
N ILE A 274 0.66 -3.25 15.21
CA ILE A 274 -0.80 -3.23 15.36
C ILE A 274 -1.30 -4.64 15.67
N GLY A 275 -2.06 -4.77 16.76
CA GLY A 275 -2.72 -6.01 17.16
C GLY A 275 -3.74 -6.49 16.13
N GLU A 276 -4.07 -7.78 16.16
CA GLU A 276 -4.93 -8.42 15.15
C GLU A 276 -6.36 -7.86 15.13
N THR A 277 -6.89 -7.40 16.27
CA THR A 277 -8.23 -6.81 16.42
C THR A 277 -8.31 -5.40 15.82
N GLU A 278 -7.29 -4.57 16.03
CA GLU A 278 -7.27 -3.17 15.57
C GLU A 278 -6.72 -2.98 14.15
N ARG A 279 -6.10 -4.01 13.55
CA ARG A 279 -5.40 -3.92 12.25
C ARG A 279 -6.29 -3.48 11.11
N GLY A 280 -7.53 -3.95 11.06
CA GLY A 280 -8.49 -3.57 10.02
C GLY A 280 -8.88 -2.09 10.11
N ILE A 281 -9.07 -1.59 11.34
CA ILE A 281 -9.47 -0.21 11.61
C ILE A 281 -8.30 0.74 11.29
N VAL A 282 -7.10 0.46 11.79
CA VAL A 282 -5.93 1.32 11.64
C VAL A 282 -5.44 1.37 10.19
N ASN A 283 -5.51 0.25 9.44
CA ASN A 283 -5.12 0.24 8.02
C ASN A 283 -6.17 0.87 7.07
N SER A 284 -7.40 1.07 7.55
CA SER A 284 -8.49 1.69 6.77
C SER A 284 -8.44 3.22 6.76
N VAL A 285 -7.69 3.81 7.70
CA VAL A 285 -7.47 5.25 7.88
C VAL A 285 -6.27 5.71 7.07
#